data_AF-A0A6P1DNS1-F1
#
_entry.id   AF-A0A6P1DNS1-F1
#
_cell.length_a   1.000
_cell.length_b   1.000
_cell.length_c   1.000
_cell.angle_alpha   90.00
_cell.angle_beta   90.00
_cell.angle_gamma   90.00
#
_symmetry.space_group_name_H-M   'P 1'
#
loop_
_entity.id
_entity.type
_entity.pdbx_description
1 polymer ?
#
loop_
_entity_poly.entity_id
_entity_poly.type
_entity_poly.pdbx_seq_one_letter_code
_entity_poly.pdbx_strand_id
1 'polypeptide(L)' 'MAEINANDLSKAQKKASQKVVKLNEALGLTYYVVRNDNLIAIKNGDSKVIRKAQFGSRTVKVKRIKLNNEQ' A
#
# COMPACT_ATOMS: atom_id res chain seq x y z
N MET A 1 -8.75 -28.49 4.62
CA MET A 1 -8.85 -27.11 4.10
C MET A 1 -7.44 -26.57 3.98
N ALA A 2 -7.03 -26.04 2.83
CA ALA A 2 -5.67 -25.51 2.68
C ALA A 2 -5.53 -24.25 3.54
N GLU A 3 -4.64 -24.27 4.52
CA GLU A 3 -4.37 -23.15 5.41
C GLU A 3 -3.65 -22.07 4.60
N ILE A 4 -4.36 -20.99 4.25
CA ILE A 4 -3.77 -19.90 3.49
C ILE A 4 -2.94 -19.06 4.46
N ASN A 5 -1.63 -19.06 4.26
CA ASN A 5 -0.71 -18.21 5.00
C ASN A 5 -1.07 -16.73 4.79
N ALA A 6 -1.01 -15.93 5.85
CA ALA A 6 -1.25 -14.48 5.80
C ALA A 6 -0.42 -13.78 4.70
N ASN A 7 0.79 -14.28 4.42
CA ASN A 7 1.63 -13.76 3.34
C ASN A 7 1.03 -14.02 1.95
N ASP A 8 0.42 -15.19 1.73
CA ASP A 8 -0.17 -15.54 0.44
C ASP A 8 -1.50 -14.80 0.22
N LEU A 9 -2.27 -14.59 1.29
CA LEU A 9 -3.43 -13.69 1.32
C LEU A 9 -3.03 -12.25 0.93
N SER A 10 -1.95 -11.73 1.52
CA SER A 10 -1.45 -10.39 1.21
C SER A 10 -0.99 -10.26 -0.25
N LYS A 11 -0.29 -11.27 -0.79
CA LYS A 11 0.11 -11.31 -2.21
C LYS A 11 -1.10 -11.36 -3.13
N ALA A 12 -2.09 -12.20 -2.83
CA ALA A 12 -3.32 -12.32 -3.61
C ALA A 12 -4.09 -10.99 -3.63
N GLN A 13 -4.25 -10.36 -2.47
CA GLN A 13 -4.85 -9.03 -2.33
C GLN A 13 -4.10 -7.99 -3.17
N LYS A 14 -2.77 -7.93 -3.04
CA LYS A 14 -1.94 -6.97 -3.80
C LYS A 14 -2.09 -7.15 -5.31
N LYS A 15 -2.12 -8.40 -5.79
CA LYS A 15 -2.31 -8.72 -7.21
C LYS A 15 -3.70 -8.32 -7.70
N ALA A 16 -4.74 -8.57 -6.91
CA ALA A 16 -6.11 -8.15 -7.22
C ALA A 16 -6.21 -6.62 -7.30
N SER A 17 -5.68 -5.90 -6.30
CA SER A 17 -5.68 -4.43 -6.29
C SER A 17 -4.95 -3.84 -7.51
N GLN A 18 -3.80 -4.40 -7.89
CA GLN A 18 -3.07 -3.96 -9.08
C GLN A 18 -3.86 -4.14 -10.38
N LYS A 19 -4.57 -5.27 -10.52
CA LYS A 19 -5.41 -5.52 -11.70
C LYS A 19 -6.55 -4.52 -11.81
N VAL A 20 -7.23 -4.23 -10.70
CA VAL A 20 -8.34 -3.27 -10.64
C VAL A 20 -7.87 -1.86 -11.01
N VAL A 21 -6.71 -1.44 -10.48
CA VAL A 21 -6.11 -0.15 -10.83
C VAL A 21 -5.85 -0.04 -12.33
N LYS A 22 -5.19 -1.05 -12.93
CA LYS A 22 -4.91 -1.07 -14.38
C LYS A 22 -6.18 -1.07 -15.23
N LEU A 23 -7.21 -1.81 -14.81
CA LEU A 23 -8.49 -1.85 -15.51
C LEU A 23 -9.15 -0.46 -15.48
N ASN A 24 -9.23 0.16 -14.31
CA ASN A 24 -9.83 1.48 -14.16
C ASN A 24 -9.05 2.54 -14.94
N GLU A 25 -7.72 2.46 -14.95
CA GLU A 25 -6.87 3.33 -15.76
C GLU A 25 -7.14 3.17 -17.26
N ALA A 26 -7.24 1.93 -17.76
CA ALA A 26 -7.56 1.65 -19.16
C ALA A 26 -8.97 2.13 -19.56
N LEU A 27 -9.91 2.16 -18.62
CA LEU A 27 -11.28 2.64 -18.82
C LEU A 27 -11.43 4.15 -18.58
N GLY A 28 -10.36 4.87 -18.22
CA GLY A 28 -10.44 6.30 -17.85
C GLY A 28 -11.27 6.57 -16.60
N LEU A 29 -11.51 5.55 -15.77
CA LEU A 29 -12.26 5.63 -14.54
C LEU A 29 -11.39 6.17 -13.42
N THR A 30 -12.03 6.85 -12.47
CA THR A 30 -11.33 7.31 -11.26
C THR A 30 -11.01 6.11 -10.38
N TYR A 31 -9.75 6.01 -9.94
CA TYR A 31 -9.31 4.97 -9.01
C TYR A 31 -8.53 5.57 -7.83
N TYR A 32 -8.50 4.82 -6.73
CA TYR A 32 -7.90 5.27 -5.48
C TYR A 32 -6.63 4.50 -5.16
N VAL A 33 -5.59 5.21 -4.74
CA VAL A 33 -4.33 4.63 -4.30
C VAL A 33 -3.86 5.27 -3.00
N VAL A 34 -3.16 4.50 -2.17
CA VAL A 34 -2.50 5.02 -0.97
C VAL A 34 -1.01 5.21 -1.28
N ARG A 35 -0.51 6.44 -1.18
CA ARG A 35 0.93 6.78 -1.30
C ARG A 35 1.27 7.85 -0.27
N ASN A 36 2.47 7.77 0.32
CA ASN A 36 2.96 8.76 1.29
C ASN A 36 1.95 9.06 2.42
N ASP A 37 1.37 8.02 3.03
CA ASP A 37 0.33 8.12 4.05
C ASP A 37 -0.95 8.87 3.63
N ASN A 38 -1.16 9.09 2.33
CA ASN A 38 -2.32 9.81 1.80
C ASN A 38 -3.15 8.92 0.86
N LEU A 39 -4.47 9.05 0.95
CA LEU A 39 -5.42 8.53 -0.02
C LEU A 39 -5.52 9.51 -1.19
N ILE A 40 -5.14 9.05 -2.38
CA ILE A 40 -5.07 9.82 -3.60
C ILE A 40 -6.09 9.25 -4.59
N ALA A 41 -6.93 10.09 -5.16
CA ALA A 41 -7.72 9.76 -6.34
C ALA A 41 -6.93 10.11 -7.60
N ILE A 42 -6.91 9.19 -8.55
CA ILE A 42 -6.29 9.38 -9.85
C ILE A 42 -7.37 9.26 -10.92
N LYS A 43 -7.42 10.23 -11.83
CA LYS A 43 -8.30 10.25 -13.00
C LYS A 43 -7.51 10.82 -14.18
N ASN A 44 -7.34 10.05 -15.25
CA ASN A 44 -6.66 10.48 -16.49
C ASN A 44 -5.28 11.14 -16.26
N GLY A 45 -4.49 10.64 -15.30
CA GLY A 45 -3.18 11.19 -14.96
C GLY A 45 -3.20 12.33 -13.94
N ASP A 46 -4.34 12.99 -13.72
CA ASP A 46 -4.50 13.96 -12.64
C ASP A 46 -4.63 13.25 -11.29
N SER A 47 -3.84 13.72 -10.32
CA SER A 47 -3.83 13.17 -8.96
C SER A 47 -4.34 14.21 -7.97
N LYS A 48 -5.32 13.81 -7.15
CA LYS A 48 -5.89 14.64 -6.09
C LYS A 48 -5.77 13.94 -4.75
N VAL A 49 -5.09 14.58 -3.81
CA VAL A 49 -5.06 14.12 -2.41
C VAL A 49 -6.44 14.37 -1.80
N ILE A 50 -7.06 13.31 -1.27
CA ILE A 50 -8.37 13.41 -0.63
C ILE A 50 -8.20 13.64 0.87
N ARG A 51 -7.43 12.75 1.51
CA ARG A 51 -7.23 12.76 2.96
C ARG A 51 -6.04 11.90 3.34
N LYS A 52 -5.58 12.04 4.59
CA LYS A 52 -4.63 11.10 5.19
C LYS A 52 -5.24 9.70 5.25
N ALA A 53 -4.48 8.69 4.87
CA ALA A 53 -4.94 7.31 4.93
C ALA A 53 -5.12 6.88 6.39
N GLN A 54 -6.31 6.38 6.74
CA GLN A 54 -6.59 5.87 8.09
C GLN A 54 -5.92 4.51 8.36
N PHE A 55 -5.63 3.77 7.29
CA PHE A 55 -4.99 2.46 7.34
C PHE A 55 -3.78 2.47 6.42
N GLY A 56 -2.61 2.13 6.96
CA GLY A 56 -1.35 2.14 6.23
C GLY A 56 -0.18 1.76 7.12
N SER A 57 0.84 1.13 6.53
CA SER A 57 2.06 0.74 7.22
C SER A 57 2.97 1.96 7.34
N ARG A 58 3.22 2.44 8.56
CA ARG A 58 4.29 3.41 8.80
C ARG A 58 5.62 2.68 8.78
N THR A 59 6.52 3.08 7.88
CA THR A 59 7.93 2.65 7.94
C THR A 59 8.58 3.30 9.16
N VAL A 60 8.59 2.58 10.29
CA VAL A 60 9.32 3.01 11.47
C VAL A 60 10.80 2.74 11.23
N LYS A 61 11.60 3.80 11.06
CA LYS A 61 13.06 3.69 11.04
C LYS A 61 13.52 3.31 12.45
N VAL A 62 13.73 2.03 12.70
CA VAL A 62 14.32 1.55 13.96
C VAL A 62 15.77 2.06 14.00
N LYS A 63 16.10 2.95 14.94
CA LYS A 63 17.49 3.33 15.21
C LYS A 63 18.22 2.05 15.63
N ARG A 64 19.31 1.68 14.92
CA ARG A 64 20.20 0.60 15.34
C ARG A 64 20.69 0.91 16.76
N ILE A 65 20.24 0.14 17.74
CA ILE A 65 20.85 0.11 19.06
C ILE A 65 22.06 -0.82 18.91
N LYS A 66 23.27 -0.27 18.86
CA LYS A 66 24.48 -1.07 19.04
C LYS A 66 24.55 -1.39 20.53
N LEU A 67 24.45 -2.66 20.88
CA LEU A 67 24.86 -3.14 22.19
C LEU A 67 26.39 -3.07 22.21
N ASN A 68 26.94 -2.11 22.95
CA ASN A 68 28.33 -2.23 23.38
C ASN A 68 28.35 -3.35 24.42
N ASN A 69 28.84 -4.52 24.03
CA ASN A 69 29.30 -5.51 25.00
C ASN A 69 30.58 -4.95 25.62
N GLU A 70 30.43 -4.21 26.70
CA GLU A 70 31.50 -4.06 27.68
C GLU A 70 31.13 -4.90 28.91
N GLN A 71 32.10 -5.73 29.29
CA GLN A 71 32.19 -6.66 30.43
C GLN A 71 31.80 -8.12 30.16
#